data_AF-A0A4Q2SBF4-F1
#
_entry.id   AF-A0A4Q2SBF4-F1
#
_cell.length_a   1.000
_cell.length_b   1.000
_cell.length_c   1.000
_cell.angle_alpha   90.00
_cell.angle_beta   90.00
_cell.angle_gamma   90.00
#
_symmetry.space_group_name_H-M   'P 1'
#
loop_
_entity.id
_entity.type
_entity.pdbx_description
1 polymer ?
#
loop_
_entity_poly.entity_id
_entity_poly.type
_entity_poly.pdbx_seq_one_letter_code
_entity_poly.pdbx_strand_id
1 'polypeptide(L)'
;MTPMTPGDTPATYSPDTTLTLSEIADLTGRDLKTIKTWNDSGKGRWPNATQDETGRKTWRVPVRDLVATDVLDASQIEQVANELAARRESKETKALREQVIRLEEKLTAAAALADERANTIALLKSLVRKGGAA
;
A
#
# COMPACT_ATOMS: atom_id res chain seq x y z
N MET A 1 30.69 21.02 -11.86
CA MET A 1 30.59 19.82 -11.00
C MET A 1 29.38 20.05 -10.10
N THR A 2 28.20 19.65 -10.57
CA THR A 2 26.90 19.89 -9.92
C THR A 2 26.68 18.84 -8.82
N PRO A 3 26.21 19.22 -7.62
CA PRO A 3 25.99 18.26 -6.54
C PRO A 3 24.74 17.42 -6.82
N MET A 4 24.88 16.10 -6.70
CA MET A 4 23.78 15.14 -6.80
C MET A 4 22.79 15.34 -5.65
N THR A 5 21.51 15.45 -6.00
CA THR A 5 20.38 15.41 -5.07
C THR A 5 20.26 14.02 -4.44
N PRO A 6 20.12 13.87 -3.12
CA PRO A 6 19.90 12.55 -2.50
C PRO A 6 18.46 12.13 -2.80
N GLY A 7 18.30 11.17 -3.72
CA GLY A 7 17.00 10.63 -4.14
C GLY A 7 17.08 9.51 -5.18
N ASP A 8 18.14 9.48 -6.00
CA ASP A 8 18.31 8.51 -7.10
C ASP A 8 19.37 7.46 -6.78
N THR A 9 19.23 6.73 -5.66
CA THR A 9 19.94 5.44 -5.57
C THR A 9 18.96 4.39 -6.07
N PRO A 10 19.11 3.82 -7.29
CA PRO A 10 18.26 2.72 -7.71
C PRO A 10 18.46 1.62 -6.66
N ALA A 11 17.38 1.29 -5.95
CA ALA A 11 17.42 0.28 -4.92
C ALA A 11 17.90 -1.02 -5.59
N THR A 12 19.15 -1.40 -5.32
CA THR A 12 19.74 -2.60 -5.91
C THR A 12 19.22 -3.76 -5.09
N TYR A 13 18.12 -4.36 -5.53
CA TYR A 13 17.55 -5.52 -4.84
C TYR A 13 18.41 -6.75 -5.13
N SER A 14 18.70 -7.51 -4.07
CA SER A 14 19.41 -8.79 -4.17
C SER A 14 18.60 -9.80 -5.02
N PRO A 15 19.24 -10.66 -5.83
CA PRO A 15 18.57 -11.74 -6.59
C PRO A 15 17.78 -12.73 -5.72
N ASP A 16 17.97 -12.69 -4.39
CA ASP A 16 17.19 -13.44 -3.41
C ASP A 16 15.87 -12.74 -3.02
N THR A 17 15.57 -11.60 -3.63
CA THR A 17 14.28 -10.94 -3.45
C THR A 17 13.17 -11.87 -3.92
N THR A 18 12.15 -11.99 -3.08
CA THR A 18 11.00 -12.83 -3.37
C THR A 18 9.78 -11.98 -3.69
N LEU A 19 9.03 -12.38 -4.71
CA LEU A 19 7.84 -11.71 -5.19
C LEU A 19 6.61 -12.57 -4.93
N THR A 20 5.51 -11.94 -4.52
CA THR A 20 4.23 -12.64 -4.41
C THR A 20 3.66 -12.94 -5.79
N LEU A 21 2.78 -13.94 -5.89
CA LEU A 21 2.09 -14.27 -7.15
C LEU A 21 1.32 -13.08 -7.74
N SER A 22 0.76 -12.22 -6.90
CA SER A 22 0.08 -11.00 -7.35
C SER A 22 1.05 -9.97 -7.93
N GLU A 23 2.22 -9.79 -7.33
CA GLU A 23 3.25 -8.90 -7.87
C GLU A 23 3.80 -9.42 -9.22
N ILE A 24 3.94 -10.74 -9.37
CA ILE A 24 4.37 -11.36 -10.64
C ILE A 24 3.32 -11.14 -11.74
N ALA A 25 2.03 -11.30 -11.41
CA ALA A 25 0.93 -11.01 -12.32
C ALA A 25 0.94 -9.54 -12.77
N ASP A 26 1.10 -8.63 -11.80
CA ASP A 26 1.15 -7.18 -12.02
C ASP A 26 2.34 -6.75 -12.91
N LEU A 27 3.50 -7.40 -12.75
CA LEU A 27 4.73 -7.11 -13.53
C LEU A 27 4.66 -7.69 -14.95
N THR A 28 4.18 -8.93 -15.08
CA THR A 28 4.13 -9.61 -16.37
C THR A 28 2.90 -9.24 -17.19
N GLY A 29 1.96 -8.47 -16.62
CA GLY A 29 0.68 -8.14 -17.23
C GLY A 29 -0.24 -9.35 -17.44
N ARG A 30 0.04 -10.47 -16.75
CA ARG A 30 -0.70 -11.73 -16.89
C ARG A 30 -1.76 -11.85 -15.80
N ASP A 31 -2.80 -12.62 -16.08
CA ASP A 31 -3.82 -12.94 -15.08
C ASP A 31 -3.22 -13.74 -13.91
N LEU A 32 -3.60 -13.37 -12.69
CA LEU A 32 -3.21 -14.04 -11.45
C LEU A 32 -3.60 -15.53 -11.47
N LYS A 33 -4.69 -15.89 -12.15
CA LYS A 33 -5.08 -17.31 -12.29
C LYS A 33 -4.00 -18.11 -13.02
N THR A 34 -3.47 -17.58 -14.12
CA THR A 34 -2.38 -18.20 -14.88
C THR A 34 -1.13 -18.37 -14.03
N ILE A 35 -0.75 -17.33 -13.29
CA ILE A 35 0.41 -17.36 -12.38
C ILE A 35 0.22 -18.40 -11.27
N LYS A 36 -0.98 -18.51 -10.69
CA LYS A 36 -1.31 -19.54 -9.70
C LYS A 36 -1.21 -20.95 -10.28
N THR A 37 -1.68 -21.16 -11.51
CA THR A 37 -1.54 -22.43 -12.22
C THR A 37 -0.07 -22.77 -12.46
N TRP A 38 0.77 -21.80 -12.79
CA TRP A 38 2.20 -22.05 -12.96
C TRP A 38 2.93 -22.38 -11.67
N ASN A 39 2.53 -21.77 -10.55
CA ASN A 39 3.08 -22.11 -9.24
C ASN A 39 2.68 -23.52 -8.78
N ASP A 40 1.48 -23.97 -9.15
CA ASP A 40 0.88 -25.25 -8.74
C ASP A 40 1.10 -25.60 -7.26
N SER A 41 0.73 -24.67 -6.37
CA SER A 41 0.93 -24.81 -4.92
C SER A 41 2.38 -25.18 -4.51
N GLY A 42 3.37 -24.60 -5.20
CA GLY A 42 4.79 -24.81 -4.92
C GLY A 42 5.41 -26.05 -5.56
N LYS A 43 4.64 -26.80 -6.37
CA LYS A 43 5.13 -27.97 -7.12
C LYS A 43 5.31 -27.71 -8.61
N GLY A 44 4.99 -26.49 -9.04
CA GLY A 44 4.99 -26.12 -10.45
C GLY A 44 6.35 -25.63 -10.94
N ARG A 45 6.29 -24.58 -11.77
CA ARG A 45 7.43 -24.06 -12.55
C ARG A 45 8.57 -23.48 -11.69
N TRP A 46 8.31 -23.17 -10.42
CA TRP A 46 9.26 -22.46 -9.55
C TRP A 46 9.67 -23.30 -8.34
N PRO A 47 10.83 -23.98 -8.40
CA PRO A 47 11.23 -24.96 -7.39
C PRO A 47 11.58 -24.34 -6.03
N ASN A 48 11.93 -23.05 -5.99
CA ASN A 48 12.24 -22.33 -4.75
C ASN A 48 11.08 -21.46 -4.26
N ALA A 49 9.86 -21.70 -4.76
CA ALA A 49 8.69 -21.01 -4.26
C ALA A 49 8.40 -21.44 -2.81
N THR A 50 8.29 -20.47 -1.90
CA THR A 50 7.99 -20.69 -0.49
C THR A 50 6.62 -20.12 -0.14
N GLN A 51 5.92 -20.77 0.79
CA GLN A 51 4.66 -20.26 1.30
C GLN A 51 4.91 -19.54 2.62
N ASP A 52 4.40 -18.31 2.76
CA ASP A 52 4.45 -17.61 4.05
C ASP A 52 3.70 -18.43 5.11
N GLU A 53 4.39 -18.78 6.20
CA GLU A 53 3.82 -19.58 7.29
C GLU A 53 2.83 -18.78 8.15
N THR A 54 2.86 -17.45 8.06
CA THR A 54 2.04 -16.54 8.86
C THR A 54 1.08 -15.72 7.98
N GLY A 55 -0.16 -15.54 8.44
CA GLY A 55 -1.18 -14.76 7.74
C GLY A 55 -1.89 -15.51 6.60
N ARG A 56 -2.05 -14.86 5.43
CA ARG A 56 -2.86 -15.35 4.29
C ARG A 56 -2.25 -16.52 3.50
N LYS A 57 -1.16 -17.13 3.97
CA LYS A 57 -0.45 -18.24 3.30
C LYS A 57 -0.11 -17.94 1.83
N THR A 58 0.45 -16.76 1.61
CA THR A 58 0.79 -16.28 0.26
C THR A 58 2.06 -16.98 -0.23
N TRP A 59 2.07 -17.35 -1.50
CA TRP A 59 3.26 -17.91 -2.15
C TRP A 59 4.19 -16.79 -2.60
N ARG A 60 5.47 -16.98 -2.32
CA ARG A 60 6.59 -16.12 -2.66
C ARG A 60 7.56 -16.86 -3.55
N VAL A 61 7.96 -16.23 -4.63
CA VAL A 61 8.83 -16.81 -5.65
C VAL A 61 10.09 -15.95 -5.77
N PRO A 62 11.28 -16.52 -5.66
CA PRO A 62 12.53 -15.79 -5.90
C PRO A 62 12.63 -15.27 -7.34
N VAL A 63 13.16 -14.05 -7.53
CA VAL A 63 13.35 -13.49 -8.88
C VAL A 63 14.23 -14.38 -9.75
N ARG A 64 15.25 -15.05 -9.18
CA ARG A 64 16.09 -16.02 -9.90
C ARG A 64 15.29 -17.13 -10.60
N ASP A 65 14.21 -17.61 -9.99
CA ASP A 65 13.38 -18.66 -10.58
C ASP A 65 12.50 -18.11 -11.70
N LEU A 66 12.08 -16.84 -11.59
CA LEU A 66 11.34 -16.16 -12.65
C LEU A 66 12.22 -15.94 -13.89
N VAL A 67 13.50 -15.64 -13.68
CA VAL A 67 14.49 -15.48 -14.76
C VAL A 67 14.85 -16.82 -15.39
N ALA A 68 15.16 -17.84 -14.55
CA ALA A 68 15.48 -19.18 -15.02
C ALA A 68 14.35 -19.84 -15.81
N THR A 69 13.13 -19.35 -15.66
CA THR A 69 11.94 -19.86 -16.33
C THR A 69 11.44 -18.95 -17.44
N ASP A 70 12.21 -17.95 -17.87
CA ASP A 70 11.84 -16.98 -18.92
C ASP A 70 10.51 -16.24 -18.64
N VAL A 71 10.12 -16.14 -17.37
CA VAL A 71 8.97 -15.34 -16.94
C VAL A 71 9.35 -13.87 -16.85
N LEU A 72 10.60 -13.59 -16.47
CA LEU A 72 11.26 -12.30 -16.52
C LEU A 72 12.56 -12.44 -17.31
N ASP A 73 12.93 -11.43 -18.09
CA ASP A 73 14.25 -11.35 -18.70
C ASP A 73 15.29 -10.92 -17.65
N ALA A 74 16.53 -11.40 -17.78
CA ALA A 74 17.64 -11.00 -16.91
C ALA A 74 17.90 -9.49 -16.95
N SER A 75 17.65 -8.85 -18.11
CA SER A 75 17.72 -7.39 -18.27
C SER A 75 16.65 -6.63 -17.47
N GLN A 76 15.56 -7.31 -17.09
CA GLN A 76 14.45 -6.72 -16.34
C GLN A 76 14.66 -6.77 -14.83
N ILE A 77 15.64 -7.50 -14.31
CA ILE A 77 15.85 -7.66 -12.86
C ILE A 77 16.07 -6.31 -12.16
N GLU A 78 16.89 -5.42 -12.74
CA GLU A 78 17.12 -4.06 -12.20
C GLU A 78 15.90 -3.14 -12.35
N GLN A 79 15.06 -3.36 -13.37
CA GLN A 79 13.87 -2.56 -13.63
C GLN A 79 12.68 -2.98 -12.74
N VAL A 80 12.52 -4.28 -12.51
CA VAL A 80 11.46 -4.87 -11.68
C VAL A 80 11.53 -4.34 -10.25
N ALA A 81 12.74 -4.18 -9.73
CA ALA A 81 13.06 -3.54 -8.46
C ALA A 81 12.46 -2.13 -8.30
N ASN A 82 12.82 -1.24 -9.23
CA ASN A 82 12.40 0.16 -9.22
C ASN A 82 10.89 0.29 -9.50
N GLU A 83 10.35 -0.54 -10.41
CA GLU A 83 8.93 -0.54 -10.73
C GLU A 83 8.06 -1.03 -9.56
N LEU A 84 8.52 -2.05 -8.82
CA LEU A 84 7.85 -2.52 -7.60
C LEU A 84 7.91 -1.48 -6.48
N ALA A 85 9.05 -0.81 -6.29
CA ALA A 85 9.19 0.26 -5.31
C ALA A 85 8.20 1.39 -5.61
N ALA A 86 8.15 1.85 -6.86
CA ALA A 86 7.20 2.89 -7.31
C ALA A 86 5.73 2.44 -7.17
N ARG A 87 5.41 1.18 -7.46
CA ARG A 87 4.04 0.64 -7.29
C ARG A 87 3.63 0.49 -5.83
N ARG A 88 4.56 0.10 -4.94
CA ARG A 88 4.32 0.03 -3.49
C ARG A 88 4.11 1.43 -2.92
N GLU A 89 4.96 2.38 -3.28
CA GLU A 89 4.80 3.79 -2.91
C GLU A 89 3.45 4.35 -3.40
N SER A 90 3.02 4.01 -4.61
CA SER A 90 1.69 4.40 -5.14
C SER A 90 0.53 3.82 -4.33
N LYS A 91 0.62 2.56 -3.88
CA LYS A 91 -0.40 1.93 -3.01
C LYS A 91 -0.42 2.56 -1.62
N GLU A 92 0.74 2.81 -1.03
CA GLU A 92 0.87 3.43 0.29
C GLU A 92 0.40 4.89 0.28
N THR A 93 0.79 5.67 -0.73
CA THR A 93 0.33 7.06 -0.91
C THR A 93 -1.18 7.12 -1.14
N LYS A 94 -1.76 6.17 -1.88
CA LYS A 94 -3.23 6.07 -2.02
C LYS A 94 -3.90 5.77 -0.67
N ALA A 95 -3.39 4.81 0.09
CA ALA A 95 -3.93 4.46 1.40
C ALA A 95 -3.82 5.63 2.41
N LEU A 96 -2.71 6.38 2.36
CA LEU A 96 -2.51 7.60 3.16
C LEU A 96 -3.49 8.71 2.77
N ARG A 97 -3.71 8.95 1.47
CA ARG A 97 -4.74 9.91 1.00
C ARG A 97 -6.13 9.54 1.49
N GLU A 98 -6.51 8.27 1.43
CA GLU A 98 -7.81 7.80 1.95
C GLU A 98 -7.93 7.94 3.48
N GLN A 99 -6.82 7.86 4.22
CA GLN A 99 -6.82 8.16 5.66
C GLN A 99 -6.98 9.65 5.94
N VAL A 100 -6.29 10.51 5.19
CA VAL A 100 -6.43 11.97 5.31
C VAL A 100 -7.88 12.39 5.09
N ILE A 101 -8.52 11.93 4.00
CA ILE A 101 -9.93 12.24 3.73
C ILE A 101 -10.83 11.84 4.90
N ARG A 102 -10.67 10.61 5.42
CA ARG A 102 -11.46 10.14 6.58
C ARG A 102 -11.20 10.94 7.86
N LEU A 103 -9.98 11.41 8.06
CA LEU A 103 -9.64 12.24 9.21
C LEU A 103 -10.21 13.65 9.07
N GLU A 104 -10.19 14.22 7.87
CA GLU A 104 -10.81 15.52 7.55
C GLU A 104 -12.32 15.48 7.73
N GLU A 105 -12.99 14.41 7.29
CA GLU A 105 -14.43 14.19 7.52
C GLU A 105 -14.75 14.13 9.02
N LYS A 106 -13.97 13.38 9.80
CA LYS A 106 -14.14 13.30 11.27
C LYS A 106 -13.92 14.64 11.96
N LEU A 107 -12.92 15.40 11.51
CA LEU A 107 -12.62 16.72 12.06
C LEU A 107 -13.75 17.71 11.77
N THR A 108 -14.29 17.68 10.55
CA THR A 108 -15.44 18.50 10.15
C THR A 108 -16.68 18.18 10.97
N ALA A 109 -16.98 16.88 11.16
CA ALA A 109 -18.11 16.45 11.98
C ALA A 109 -17.94 16.84 13.47
N ALA A 110 -16.72 16.73 14.01
CA ALA A 110 -16.42 17.15 15.37
C ALA A 110 -16.54 18.67 15.56
N ALA A 111 -16.11 19.46 14.56
CA ALA A 111 -16.25 20.91 14.57
C ALA A 111 -17.73 21.34 14.56
N ALA A 112 -18.55 20.73 13.69
CA ALA A 112 -19.99 20.99 13.66
C ALA A 112 -20.67 20.69 15.00
N LEU A 113 -20.32 19.56 15.64
CA LEU A 113 -20.84 19.22 16.97
C LEU A 113 -20.40 20.21 18.05
N ALA A 114 -19.17 20.72 17.97
CA ALA A 114 -18.67 21.74 18.89
C ALA A 114 -19.43 23.06 18.74
N ASP A 115 -19.71 23.48 17.50
CA ASP A 115 -20.49 24.68 17.21
C ASP A 115 -21.95 24.55 17.68
N GLU A 116 -22.59 23.41 17.47
CA GLU A 116 -23.93 23.12 18.01
C GLU A 116 -23.97 23.21 19.55
N ARG A 117 -22.96 22.65 20.22
CA ARG A 117 -22.84 22.75 21.68
C ARG A 117 -22.59 24.18 22.13
N ALA A 118 -21.74 24.94 21.43
CA ALA A 118 -21.48 26.34 21.76
C ALA A 118 -22.75 27.19 21.64
N ASN A 119 -23.53 27.00 20.57
CA ASN A 119 -24.82 27.65 20.37
C ASN A 119 -25.83 27.28 21.46
N THR A 120 -25.92 26.00 21.82
CA THR A 120 -26.81 25.51 22.88
C THR A 120 -26.46 26.13 24.24
N ILE A 121 -25.17 26.20 24.58
CA ILE A 121 -24.68 26.83 25.81
C ILE A 121 -25.02 28.33 25.81
N ALA A 122 -24.83 29.03 24.70
CA ALA A 122 -25.17 30.45 24.59
C ALA A 122 -26.68 30.69 24.80
N LEU A 123 -27.53 29.85 24.20
CA LEU A 123 -28.98 29.91 24.33
C LEU A 123 -29.41 29.68 25.79
N LEU A 124 -28.88 28.64 26.45
CA LEU A 124 -29.15 28.35 27.85
C LEU A 124 -28.71 29.49 28.78
N LYS A 125 -27.51 30.07 28.56
CA LYS A 125 -27.05 31.25 29.32
C LYS A 125 -27.99 32.45 29.15
N SER A 126 -28.52 32.66 27.94
CA SER A 126 -29.46 33.75 27.67
C SER A 126 -30.79 33.59 28.41
N LEU A 127 -31.30 32.36 28.51
CA LEU A 127 -32.55 32.03 29.19
C LEU A 127 -32.43 32.17 30.71
N VAL A 128 -31.34 31.67 31.31
CA VAL A 128 -31.06 31.81 32.75
C VAL A 128 -30.97 33.29 33.14
N ARG A 129 -30.31 34.12 32.33
CA ARG A 129 -30.21 35.57 32.57
C ARG A 129 -31.56 36.30 32.51
N LYS A 130 -32.49 35.80 31.70
CA LYS A 130 -33.83 36.39 31.53
C LYS A 130 -34.82 35.93 32.61
N GLY A 131 -34.63 34.73 33.16
CA GLY A 131 -35.47 34.16 34.22
C GLY A 131 -35.06 34.53 35.65
N GLY A 132 -33.82 34.99 35.87
CA GLY A 132 -33.33 35.43 37.19
C GLY A 132 -33.57 36.91 37.53
N ALA A 133 -34.37 37.63 36.73
CA ALA A 133 -34.70 39.04 36.94
C ALA A 133 -36.10 39.26 37.55
N ALA A 134 -36.65 38.25 38.22
CA ALA A 134 -37.93 38.31 38.93
C ALA A 134 -37.72 38.22 40.44
#